data_AF-A0A924Z975-F1
#
_entry.id   AF-A0A924Z975-F1
#
_cell.length_a   1.000
_cell.length_b   1.000
_cell.length_c   1.000
_cell.angle_alpha   90.00
_cell.angle_beta   90.00
_cell.angle_gamma   90.00
#
_symmetry.space_group_name_H-M   'P 1'
#
loop_
_entity.id
_entity.type
_entity.pdbx_description
1 polymer ?
#
loop_
_entity_poly.entity_id
_entity_poly.type
_entity_poly.pdbx_seq_one_letter_code
_entity_poly.pdbx_strand_id
1 'polypeptide(L)'
;NEIRKVFISSTTRDLRQYREVAQAVIQDVSNIFTGRFVLEPVWVSTQSQTGDPATPLDVSRAWVRDQCDWMVLIVAWNYGFVPAGGANSVTESEYLEALATDKRCFVFLPGELDDPPEFRYRALDRLLERDNLGDFRGNCDDPGHVEGLKKFKQRLREKRFDLFRDIEDFRAKLTRALTQRIINERFQSLGPEIVDLGLQPPLQACIREVKLLARLKRMHDILHRIRQFGIRSWREELAASWPDDGDPPIQAQYKYLQGIPDIADLRGTLTGLAEDLPEPVRSGLPPLGKLIGYRFPRVPSCGKGIFIESTEDFASWVQRLFTGCDTQMGLSADRLNRNYVSLRDATRSVLERKQVAADREEALRIELTRSAEIHTRLQRVLANHREWQQVHDELERIDYGIEPALPGDNDDDRARRQRSFGRTVADLVDTGGAGVRALLTAATDLATSHPERLTLWPGLILSVGKQLDTFVQSPHVDSYAALRKHFDDLFFLIDLETLESVKTAEDRVRAIEAGLQGRDLNTAAGEL
;
A
#
# COMPACT_ATOMS: atom_id res chain seq x y z
N ASN A 1 13.90 -28.69 6.94
CA ASN A 1 12.96 -27.75 6.29
C ASN A 1 11.56 -28.27 6.51
N GLU A 2 10.69 -27.42 7.04
CA GLU A 2 9.26 -27.73 7.07
C GLU A 2 8.72 -27.53 5.64
N ILE A 3 8.12 -28.57 5.07
CA ILE A 3 7.53 -28.53 3.72
C ILE A 3 6.02 -28.40 3.91
N ARG A 4 5.43 -27.40 3.27
CA ARG A 4 3.98 -27.25 3.16
C ARG A 4 3.55 -27.50 1.72
N LYS A 5 2.67 -28.47 1.54
CA LYS A 5 2.03 -28.75 0.25
C LYS A 5 0.85 -27.82 0.06
N VAL A 6 0.93 -26.97 -0.96
CA VAL A 6 -0.07 -25.95 -1.29
C VAL A 6 -0.89 -26.41 -2.48
N PHE A 7 -2.14 -26.78 -2.24
CA PHE A 7 -3.06 -27.22 -3.29
C PHE A 7 -3.72 -26.02 -3.97
N ILE A 8 -3.66 -25.93 -5.30
CA ILE A 8 -4.32 -24.86 -6.07
C ILE A 8 -5.63 -25.39 -6.65
N SER A 9 -6.75 -24.90 -6.13
CA SER A 9 -8.12 -25.19 -6.58
C SER A 9 -8.66 -24.02 -7.41
N SER A 10 -9.07 -24.29 -8.65
CA SER A 10 -9.59 -23.30 -9.59
C SER A 10 -10.28 -23.97 -10.77
N THR A 11 -11.19 -23.28 -11.46
CA THR A 11 -11.71 -23.73 -12.76
C THR A 11 -10.67 -23.50 -13.87
N THR A 12 -10.18 -24.59 -14.49
CA THR A 12 -9.08 -24.50 -15.48
C THR A 12 -9.41 -23.68 -16.74
N ARG A 13 -10.70 -23.54 -17.07
CA ARG A 13 -11.14 -22.94 -18.34
C ARG A 13 -10.95 -21.42 -18.40
N ASP A 14 -11.27 -20.72 -17.31
CA ASP A 14 -11.20 -19.25 -17.21
C ASP A 14 -10.00 -18.78 -16.38
N LEU A 15 -9.47 -19.62 -15.47
CA LEU A 15 -8.42 -19.21 -14.52
C LEU A 15 -7.03 -19.77 -14.85
N ARG A 16 -6.75 -20.15 -16.11
CA ARG A 16 -5.44 -20.73 -16.48
C ARG A 16 -4.28 -19.79 -16.14
N GLN A 17 -4.32 -18.54 -16.59
CA GLN A 17 -3.25 -17.57 -16.30
C GLN A 17 -3.11 -17.29 -14.80
N TYR A 18 -4.23 -17.21 -14.07
CA TYR A 18 -4.23 -17.00 -12.62
C TYR A 18 -3.60 -18.17 -11.85
N ARG A 19 -3.78 -19.39 -12.35
CA ARG A 19 -3.16 -20.60 -11.80
C ARG A 19 -1.64 -20.61 -12.01
N GLU A 20 -1.18 -20.20 -13.20
CA GLU A 20 0.26 -20.00 -13.48
C GLU A 20 0.87 -18.96 -12.54
N VAL A 21 0.17 -17.84 -12.32
CA VAL A 21 0.59 -16.81 -11.36
C VAL A 21 0.60 -17.34 -9.93
N ALA A 22 -0.40 -18.12 -9.52
CA ALA A 22 -0.41 -18.72 -8.20
C ALA A 22 0.78 -19.65 -7.97
N GLN A 23 1.12 -20.47 -8.97
CA GLN A 23 2.28 -21.35 -8.93
C GLN A 23 3.59 -20.54 -8.85
N ALA A 24 3.73 -19.50 -9.66
CA ALA A 24 4.90 -18.61 -9.63
C ALA A 24 5.05 -17.95 -8.26
N VAL A 25 3.96 -17.40 -7.69
CA VAL A 25 3.97 -16.78 -6.37
C VAL A 25 4.35 -17.78 -5.27
N ILE A 26 3.81 -19.01 -5.32
CA ILE A 26 4.18 -20.05 -4.36
C ILE A 26 5.69 -20.33 -4.43
N GLN A 27 6.25 -20.42 -5.65
CA GLN A 27 7.69 -20.62 -5.84
C GLN A 27 8.51 -19.42 -5.38
N ASP A 28 8.11 -18.19 -5.72
CA ASP A 28 8.80 -16.95 -5.33
C ASP A 28 8.81 -16.79 -3.80
N VAL A 29 7.68 -17.04 -3.14
CA VAL A 29 7.59 -17.04 -1.69
C VAL A 29 8.48 -18.15 -1.11
N SER A 30 8.42 -19.37 -1.64
CA SER A 30 9.31 -20.47 -1.24
C SER A 30 10.79 -20.07 -1.36
N ASN A 31 11.17 -19.36 -2.43
CA ASN A 31 12.53 -18.87 -2.67
C ASN A 31 12.93 -17.78 -1.67
N ILE A 32 12.03 -16.86 -1.31
CA ILE A 32 12.25 -15.86 -0.24
C ILE A 32 12.57 -16.56 1.10
N PHE A 33 12.01 -17.75 1.31
CA PHE A 33 12.21 -18.56 2.51
C PHE A 33 13.15 -19.78 2.29
N THR A 34 14.03 -19.74 1.27
CA THR A 34 14.91 -20.87 0.89
C THR A 34 15.68 -21.45 2.08
N GLY A 35 15.74 -22.79 2.13
CA GLY A 35 16.49 -23.55 3.16
C GLY A 35 15.80 -23.61 4.52
N ARG A 36 14.54 -23.17 4.64
CA ARG A 36 13.89 -22.86 5.92
C ARG A 36 12.41 -23.21 5.95
N PHE A 37 11.64 -22.85 4.91
CA PHE A 37 10.22 -23.20 4.75
C PHE A 37 9.95 -23.37 3.26
N VAL A 38 9.56 -24.58 2.84
CA VAL A 38 9.36 -24.89 1.42
C VAL A 38 7.87 -24.97 1.15
N LEU A 39 7.38 -24.13 0.24
CA LEU A 39 6.07 -24.34 -0.34
C LEU A 39 6.19 -25.19 -1.60
N GLU A 40 5.45 -26.29 -1.64
CA GLU A 40 5.36 -27.16 -2.81
C GLU A 40 3.99 -26.98 -3.46
N PRO A 41 3.88 -26.38 -4.65
CA PRO A 41 2.61 -26.29 -5.35
C PRO A 41 2.20 -27.69 -5.82
N VAL A 42 0.98 -28.10 -5.47
CA VAL A 42 0.42 -29.40 -5.82
C VAL A 42 -0.84 -29.22 -6.66
N TRP A 43 -0.98 -30.04 -7.68
CA TRP A 43 -2.20 -30.14 -8.45
C TRP A 43 -2.46 -31.54 -8.99
N VAL A 44 -3.73 -31.86 -9.17
CA VAL A 44 -4.14 -33.05 -9.90
C VAL A 44 -3.88 -32.80 -11.38
N SER A 45 -2.83 -33.41 -11.94
CA SER A 45 -2.73 -33.59 -13.38
C SER A 45 -3.74 -34.67 -13.77
N THR A 46 -4.38 -34.51 -14.93
CA THR A 46 -5.46 -35.37 -15.44
C THR A 46 -5.01 -36.79 -15.85
N GLN A 47 -4.02 -37.38 -15.19
CA GLN A 47 -3.64 -38.77 -15.41
C GLN A 47 -3.81 -39.58 -14.12
N SER A 48 -4.91 -40.33 -14.05
CA SER A 48 -5.02 -41.51 -13.19
C SER A 48 -4.01 -42.56 -13.70
N GLN A 49 -2.74 -42.45 -13.29
CA GLN A 49 -1.80 -43.54 -13.42
C GLN A 49 -2.02 -44.50 -12.26
N THR A 50 -3.03 -45.37 -12.40
CA THR A 50 -3.17 -46.69 -11.77
C THR A 50 -4.57 -47.19 -12.09
N GLY A 51 -4.69 -48.45 -12.50
CA GLY A 51 -5.95 -49.08 -12.93
C GLY A 51 -6.96 -49.35 -11.81
N ASP A 52 -7.14 -48.39 -10.89
CA ASP A 52 -8.15 -48.42 -9.84
C ASP A 52 -9.37 -47.57 -10.25
N PRO A 53 -10.60 -47.91 -9.83
CA PRO A 53 -11.85 -47.28 -10.29
C PRO A 53 -12.14 -45.90 -9.67
N ALA A 54 -11.13 -45.21 -9.13
CA ALA A 54 -11.32 -43.91 -8.47
C ALA A 54 -11.59 -42.79 -9.50
N THR A 55 -12.64 -42.01 -9.29
CA THR A 55 -12.95 -40.88 -10.19
C THR A 55 -11.95 -39.73 -9.98
N PRO A 56 -11.73 -38.84 -10.97
CA PRO A 56 -10.88 -37.66 -10.78
C PRO A 56 -11.26 -36.77 -9.58
N LEU A 57 -12.56 -36.75 -9.22
CA LEU A 57 -13.04 -36.07 -8.02
C LEU A 57 -12.53 -36.74 -6.74
N ASP A 58 -12.59 -38.08 -6.67
CA ASP A 58 -12.14 -38.84 -5.50
C ASP A 58 -10.64 -38.66 -5.27
N VAL A 59 -9.86 -38.68 -6.36
CA VAL A 59 -8.42 -38.39 -6.32
C VAL A 59 -8.19 -36.98 -5.80
N SER A 60 -8.90 -35.97 -6.32
CA SER A 60 -8.72 -34.59 -5.87
C SER A 60 -9.05 -34.39 -4.39
N ARG A 61 -10.16 -34.98 -3.92
CA ARG A 61 -10.54 -34.93 -2.50
C ARG A 61 -9.53 -35.65 -1.60
N ALA A 62 -9.04 -36.82 -2.01
CA ALA A 62 -7.99 -37.52 -1.28
C ALA A 62 -6.71 -36.68 -1.18
N TRP A 63 -6.32 -35.99 -2.26
CA TRP A 63 -5.19 -35.06 -2.21
C TRP A 63 -5.42 -33.91 -1.23
N VAL A 64 -6.59 -33.28 -1.25
CA VAL A 64 -6.93 -32.19 -0.31
C VAL A 64 -6.88 -32.67 1.14
N ARG A 65 -7.45 -33.84 1.44
CA ARG A 65 -7.50 -34.38 2.80
C ARG A 65 -6.13 -34.85 3.28
N ASP A 66 -5.47 -35.69 2.48
CA ASP A 66 -4.37 -36.55 2.93
C ASP A 66 -2.98 -35.95 2.61
N GLN A 67 -2.88 -35.06 1.62
CA GLN A 67 -1.60 -34.58 1.10
C GLN A 67 -1.43 -33.06 1.16
N CYS A 68 -2.50 -32.29 1.32
CA CYS A 68 -2.45 -30.83 1.35
C CYS A 68 -2.33 -30.32 2.78
N ASP A 69 -1.47 -29.30 2.99
CA ASP A 69 -1.46 -28.50 4.21
C ASP A 69 -2.34 -27.26 4.06
N TRP A 70 -2.16 -26.54 2.94
CA TRP A 70 -2.86 -25.30 2.62
C TRP A 70 -3.52 -25.35 1.25
N MET A 71 -4.68 -24.72 1.11
CA MET A 71 -5.40 -24.58 -0.14
C MET A 71 -5.42 -23.11 -0.61
N VAL A 72 -5.06 -22.88 -1.87
CA VAL A 72 -5.35 -21.63 -2.58
C VAL A 72 -6.57 -21.90 -3.47
N LEU A 73 -7.67 -21.21 -3.18
CA LEU A 73 -8.92 -21.31 -3.93
C LEU A 73 -9.13 -20.03 -4.75
N ILE A 74 -9.31 -20.18 -6.05
CA ILE A 74 -9.60 -19.07 -6.98
C ILE A 74 -10.94 -19.36 -7.66
N VAL A 75 -11.93 -18.46 -7.51
CA VAL A 75 -13.28 -18.63 -8.09
C VAL A 75 -13.69 -17.37 -8.85
N ALA A 76 -13.93 -17.50 -10.15
CA ALA A 76 -14.36 -16.41 -11.03
C ALA A 76 -15.77 -16.65 -11.57
N TRP A 77 -16.02 -16.51 -12.88
CA TRP A 77 -17.38 -16.51 -13.45
C TRP A 77 -17.81 -17.86 -14.04
N ASN A 78 -17.00 -18.91 -13.89
CA ASN A 78 -17.35 -20.26 -14.25
C ASN A 78 -17.54 -21.14 -13.01
N TYR A 79 -18.66 -21.87 -12.92
CA TYR A 79 -18.89 -22.83 -11.82
C TYR A 79 -18.00 -24.06 -11.90
N GLY A 80 -17.56 -24.41 -13.12
CA GLY A 80 -16.79 -25.61 -13.39
C GLY A 80 -17.66 -26.83 -13.68
N PHE A 81 -17.02 -28.00 -13.60
CA PHE A 81 -17.66 -29.29 -13.86
C PHE A 81 -18.35 -29.83 -12.61
N VAL A 82 -19.61 -30.24 -12.73
CA VAL A 82 -20.38 -30.97 -11.71
C VAL A 82 -20.41 -32.45 -12.13
N PRO A 83 -19.81 -33.37 -11.35
CA PRO A 83 -19.84 -34.80 -11.68
C PRO A 83 -21.26 -35.35 -11.70
N ALA A 84 -21.49 -36.38 -12.52
CA ALA A 84 -22.81 -37.01 -12.64
C ALA A 84 -23.32 -37.50 -11.27
N GLY A 85 -24.53 -37.07 -10.89
CA GLY A 85 -25.12 -37.37 -9.59
C GLY A 85 -24.57 -36.53 -8.41
N GLY A 86 -23.62 -35.63 -8.67
CA GLY A 86 -23.08 -34.69 -7.69
C GLY A 86 -23.93 -33.42 -7.55
N ALA A 87 -23.93 -32.83 -6.36
CA ALA A 87 -24.64 -31.57 -6.07
C ALA A 87 -23.76 -30.32 -6.28
N ASN A 88 -22.44 -30.48 -6.23
CA ASN A 88 -21.47 -29.38 -6.22
C ASN A 88 -20.46 -29.56 -7.35
N SER A 89 -19.87 -28.44 -7.80
CA SER A 89 -18.74 -28.52 -8.72
C SER A 89 -17.53 -29.18 -8.07
N VAL A 90 -16.57 -29.65 -8.88
CA VAL A 90 -15.31 -30.22 -8.37
C VAL A 90 -14.60 -29.22 -7.46
N THR A 91 -14.50 -27.95 -7.87
CA THR A 91 -13.88 -26.87 -7.09
C THR A 91 -14.59 -26.62 -5.75
N GLU A 92 -15.93 -26.59 -5.74
CA GLU A 92 -16.67 -26.46 -4.48
C GLU A 92 -16.48 -27.69 -3.58
N SER A 93 -16.44 -28.89 -4.17
CA SER A 93 -16.22 -30.14 -3.42
C SER A 93 -14.83 -30.20 -2.79
N GLU A 94 -13.79 -29.74 -3.48
CA GLU A 94 -12.43 -29.58 -2.95
C GLU A 94 -12.40 -28.62 -1.75
N TYR A 95 -13.06 -27.46 -1.88
CA TYR A 95 -13.14 -26.50 -0.79
C TYR A 95 -13.87 -27.05 0.43
N LEU A 96 -14.98 -27.75 0.23
CA LEU A 96 -15.72 -28.39 1.32
C LEU A 96 -14.89 -29.47 2.02
N GLU A 97 -14.11 -30.26 1.28
CA GLU A 97 -13.17 -31.23 1.85
C GLU A 97 -12.08 -30.52 2.68
N ALA A 98 -11.54 -29.41 2.17
CA ALA A 98 -10.54 -28.62 2.88
C ALA A 98 -11.09 -28.07 4.21
N LEU A 99 -12.34 -27.59 4.23
CA LEU A 99 -13.00 -27.15 5.46
C LEU A 99 -13.26 -28.32 6.42
N ALA A 100 -13.73 -29.46 5.92
CA ALA A 100 -14.01 -30.64 6.74
C ALA A 100 -12.76 -31.22 7.41
N THR A 101 -11.58 -30.93 6.84
CA THR A 101 -10.29 -31.45 7.29
C THR A 101 -9.39 -30.36 7.89
N ASP A 102 -10.00 -29.22 8.25
CA ASP A 102 -9.37 -28.05 8.89
C ASP A 102 -8.12 -27.52 8.15
N LYS A 103 -8.13 -27.61 6.81
CA LYS A 103 -7.05 -27.08 5.99
C LYS A 103 -7.14 -25.56 5.92
N ARG A 104 -5.97 -24.93 5.90
CA ARG A 104 -5.91 -23.48 5.75
C ARG A 104 -6.26 -23.07 4.32
N CYS A 105 -7.40 -22.39 4.16
CA CYS A 105 -7.85 -21.91 2.86
C CYS A 105 -7.54 -20.42 2.65
N PHE A 106 -6.95 -20.09 1.50
CA PHE A 106 -6.77 -18.73 0.98
C PHE A 106 -7.70 -18.54 -0.22
N VAL A 107 -8.76 -17.75 -0.05
CA VAL A 107 -9.85 -17.64 -1.02
C VAL A 107 -9.76 -16.32 -1.76
N PHE A 108 -9.74 -16.37 -3.09
CA PHE A 108 -9.64 -15.21 -3.97
C PHE A 108 -10.80 -15.14 -4.97
N LEU A 109 -11.44 -13.98 -5.04
CA LEU A 109 -12.56 -13.70 -5.94
C LEU A 109 -12.28 -12.42 -6.76
N PRO A 110 -12.58 -12.37 -8.07
CA PRO A 110 -12.55 -11.11 -8.78
C PRO A 110 -13.70 -10.21 -8.28
N GLY A 111 -13.49 -8.90 -8.25
CA GLY A 111 -14.55 -7.96 -7.89
C GLY A 111 -15.72 -7.97 -8.88
N GLU A 112 -16.94 -7.94 -8.33
CA GLU A 112 -18.19 -7.85 -9.06
C GLU A 112 -18.59 -6.39 -9.32
N LEU A 113 -19.61 -6.16 -10.16
CA LEU A 113 -20.10 -4.81 -10.45
C LEU A 113 -20.68 -4.09 -9.23
N ASP A 114 -21.27 -4.86 -8.31
CA ASP A 114 -21.88 -4.34 -7.08
C ASP A 114 -20.84 -4.08 -5.97
N ASP A 115 -19.59 -4.51 -6.15
CA ASP A 115 -18.51 -4.17 -5.23
C ASP A 115 -18.08 -2.70 -5.39
N PRO A 116 -17.48 -2.07 -4.36
CA PRO A 116 -16.97 -0.71 -4.45
C PRO A 116 -15.97 -0.54 -5.62
N PRO A 117 -15.92 0.64 -6.28
CA PRO A 117 -15.15 0.87 -7.51
C PRO A 117 -13.68 0.43 -7.45
N GLU A 118 -13.05 0.54 -6.29
CA GLU A 118 -11.66 0.17 -6.04
C GLU A 118 -11.40 -1.35 -6.02
N PHE A 119 -12.45 -2.16 -5.81
CA PHE A 119 -12.37 -3.63 -5.80
C PHE A 119 -12.87 -4.25 -7.10
N ARG A 120 -13.60 -3.50 -7.94
CA ARG A 120 -14.16 -4.01 -9.19
C ARG A 120 -13.07 -4.56 -10.10
N TYR A 121 -13.32 -5.75 -10.65
CA TYR A 121 -12.44 -6.33 -11.62
C TYR A 121 -12.34 -5.47 -12.89
N ARG A 122 -11.12 -5.26 -13.34
CA ARG A 122 -10.74 -4.51 -14.53
C ARG A 122 -9.52 -5.17 -15.15
N ALA A 123 -9.67 -5.72 -16.35
CA ALA A 123 -8.54 -6.35 -17.02
C ALA A 123 -7.45 -5.32 -17.30
N LEU A 124 -6.20 -5.74 -17.16
CA LEU A 124 -5.06 -4.98 -17.64
C LEU A 124 -4.92 -5.10 -19.17
N ASP A 125 -3.93 -4.39 -19.71
CA ASP A 125 -3.52 -4.58 -21.11
C ASP A 125 -3.20 -6.06 -21.38
N ARG A 126 -3.49 -6.53 -22.61
CA ARG A 126 -3.30 -7.94 -23.02
C ARG A 126 -1.87 -8.45 -22.90
N LEU A 127 -0.89 -7.56 -22.86
CA LEU A 127 0.51 -7.91 -22.56
C LEU A 127 0.70 -8.41 -21.12
N LEU A 128 -0.11 -7.92 -20.18
CA LEU A 128 -0.07 -8.30 -18.76
C LEU A 128 -1.14 -9.36 -18.43
N GLU A 129 -2.33 -9.23 -19.00
CA GLU A 129 -3.47 -10.12 -18.76
C GLU A 129 -4.01 -10.68 -20.09
N ARG A 130 -3.49 -11.87 -20.48
CA ARG A 130 -3.84 -12.54 -21.73
C ARG A 130 -5.29 -13.02 -21.71
N ASP A 131 -5.72 -13.52 -20.56
CA ASP A 131 -7.06 -14.07 -20.35
C ASP A 131 -7.90 -13.06 -19.54
N ASN A 132 -8.69 -12.23 -20.24
CA ASN A 132 -9.61 -11.32 -19.56
C ASN A 132 -10.75 -12.13 -18.92
N LEU A 133 -10.75 -12.25 -17.58
CA LEU A 133 -11.80 -12.96 -16.86
C LEU A 133 -13.19 -12.39 -17.12
N GLY A 134 -13.30 -11.09 -17.42
CA GLY A 134 -14.55 -10.44 -17.77
C GLY A 134 -15.23 -11.05 -19.00
N ASP A 135 -14.46 -11.63 -19.93
CA ASP A 135 -14.98 -12.29 -21.13
C ASP A 135 -15.77 -13.57 -20.80
N PHE A 136 -15.62 -14.11 -19.58
CA PHE A 136 -16.34 -15.29 -19.10
C PHE A 136 -17.62 -14.94 -18.33
N ARG A 137 -17.93 -13.65 -18.12
CA ARG A 137 -19.20 -13.25 -17.50
C ARG A 137 -20.37 -13.64 -18.40
N GLY A 138 -21.29 -14.44 -17.87
CA GLY A 138 -22.48 -14.87 -18.61
C GLY A 138 -22.26 -16.03 -19.58
N ASN A 139 -21.05 -16.59 -19.68
CA ASN A 139 -20.75 -17.74 -20.55
C ASN A 139 -21.16 -19.09 -19.94
N CYS A 140 -22.30 -19.15 -19.25
CA CYS A 140 -22.81 -20.37 -18.65
C CYS A 140 -24.21 -20.66 -19.18
N ASP A 141 -24.30 -21.63 -20.11
CA ASP A 141 -25.55 -22.02 -20.77
C ASP A 141 -26.46 -22.89 -19.87
N ASP A 142 -25.97 -23.33 -18.70
CA ASP A 142 -26.72 -24.13 -17.73
C ASP A 142 -27.22 -23.26 -16.56
N PRO A 143 -28.55 -23.02 -16.44
CA PRO A 143 -29.12 -22.28 -15.31
C PRO A 143 -28.77 -22.85 -13.93
N GLY A 144 -28.59 -24.16 -13.82
CA GLY A 144 -28.19 -24.83 -12.59
C GLY A 144 -26.77 -24.45 -12.15
N HIS A 145 -25.86 -24.28 -13.11
CA HIS A 145 -24.50 -23.84 -12.83
C HIS A 145 -24.43 -22.37 -12.40
N VAL A 146 -25.25 -21.50 -13.01
CA VAL A 146 -25.34 -20.08 -12.62
C VAL A 146 -25.78 -19.94 -11.17
N GLU A 147 -26.84 -20.67 -10.78
CA GLU A 147 -27.35 -20.63 -9.41
C GLU A 147 -26.38 -21.30 -8.43
N GLY A 148 -25.73 -22.41 -8.82
CA GLY A 148 -24.68 -23.05 -8.04
C GLY A 148 -23.52 -22.11 -7.73
N LEU A 149 -22.98 -21.44 -8.76
CA LEU A 149 -21.89 -20.49 -8.60
C LEU A 149 -22.28 -19.31 -7.70
N LYS A 150 -23.50 -18.78 -7.87
CA LYS A 150 -24.00 -17.68 -7.04
C LYS A 150 -24.04 -18.08 -5.56
N LYS A 151 -24.61 -19.24 -5.25
CA LYS A 151 -24.64 -19.79 -3.88
C LYS A 151 -23.24 -20.04 -3.34
N PHE A 152 -22.34 -20.56 -4.16
CA PHE A 152 -20.96 -20.81 -3.74
C PHE A 152 -20.23 -19.51 -3.41
N LYS A 153 -20.26 -18.50 -4.29
CA LYS A 153 -19.67 -17.17 -4.02
C LYS A 153 -20.27 -16.50 -2.80
N GLN A 154 -21.59 -16.61 -2.59
CA GLN A 154 -22.24 -16.09 -1.39
C GLN A 154 -21.66 -16.73 -0.12
N ARG A 155 -21.53 -18.07 -0.11
CA ARG A 155 -20.92 -18.79 1.02
C ARG A 155 -19.46 -18.39 1.26
N LEU A 156 -18.69 -18.17 0.20
CA LEU A 156 -17.30 -17.70 0.34
C LEU A 156 -17.24 -16.28 0.93
N ARG A 157 -18.19 -15.41 0.57
CA ARG A 157 -18.30 -14.04 1.10
C ARG A 157 -18.71 -13.98 2.57
N GLU A 158 -19.36 -15.02 3.09
CA GLU A 158 -19.64 -15.19 4.52
C GLU A 158 -18.40 -15.64 5.33
N LYS A 159 -17.32 -16.02 4.64
CA LYS A 159 -16.05 -16.45 5.23
C LYS A 159 -14.95 -15.41 4.97
N ARG A 160 -13.70 -15.74 5.32
CA ARG A 160 -12.55 -14.88 5.00
C ARG A 160 -12.16 -15.09 3.54
N PHE A 161 -12.22 -14.02 2.75
CA PHE A 161 -11.82 -13.98 1.33
C PHE A 161 -11.10 -12.68 1.03
N ASP A 162 -10.39 -12.65 -0.10
CA ASP A 162 -9.78 -11.46 -0.67
C ASP A 162 -10.36 -11.22 -2.07
N LEU A 163 -10.93 -10.03 -2.30
CA LEU A 163 -11.26 -9.58 -3.67
C LEU A 163 -9.99 -9.24 -4.41
N PHE A 164 -9.94 -9.42 -5.73
CA PHE A 164 -8.89 -8.84 -6.58
C PHE A 164 -9.48 -8.10 -7.78
N ARG A 165 -8.79 -7.04 -8.20
CA ARG A 165 -9.24 -6.20 -9.32
C ARG A 165 -8.59 -6.59 -10.65
N ASP A 166 -7.40 -7.20 -10.62
CA ASP A 166 -6.63 -7.59 -11.79
C ASP A 166 -5.59 -8.66 -11.40
N ILE A 167 -4.86 -9.20 -12.38
CA ILE A 167 -3.89 -10.28 -12.15
C ILE A 167 -2.71 -9.87 -11.26
N GLU A 168 -2.30 -8.60 -11.30
CA GLU A 168 -1.21 -8.07 -10.46
C GLU A 168 -1.67 -7.87 -9.00
N ASP A 169 -2.89 -7.36 -8.80
CA ASP A 169 -3.50 -7.28 -7.47
C ASP A 169 -3.71 -8.69 -6.87
N PHE A 170 -4.09 -9.68 -7.68
CA PHE A 170 -4.12 -11.09 -7.26
C PHE A 170 -2.73 -11.59 -6.82
N ARG A 171 -1.70 -11.38 -7.63
CA ARG A 171 -0.30 -11.73 -7.31
C ARG A 171 0.12 -11.14 -5.97
N ALA A 172 -0.10 -9.84 -5.78
CA ALA A 172 0.27 -9.11 -4.57
C ALA A 172 -0.46 -9.65 -3.33
N LYS A 173 -1.78 -9.88 -3.44
CA LYS A 173 -2.60 -10.41 -2.35
C LYS A 173 -2.22 -11.83 -1.95
N LEU A 174 -1.99 -12.71 -2.92
CA LEU A 174 -1.55 -14.08 -2.65
C LEU A 174 -0.15 -14.09 -2.00
N THR A 175 0.78 -13.30 -2.53
CA THR A 175 2.14 -13.16 -1.97
C THR A 175 2.07 -12.74 -0.50
N ARG A 176 1.27 -11.72 -0.21
CA ARG A 176 1.05 -11.23 1.15
C ARG A 176 0.42 -12.31 2.03
N ALA A 177 -0.63 -12.98 1.56
CA ALA A 177 -1.35 -14.00 2.33
C ALA A 177 -0.45 -15.18 2.72
N LEU A 178 0.34 -15.71 1.77
CA LEU A 178 1.28 -16.80 2.03
C LEU A 178 2.42 -16.36 2.95
N THR A 179 3.04 -15.21 2.67
CA THR A 179 4.11 -14.64 3.50
C THR A 179 3.65 -14.45 4.94
N GLN A 180 2.47 -13.88 5.13
CA GLN A 180 1.86 -13.68 6.44
C GLN A 180 1.64 -14.99 7.18
N ARG A 181 1.18 -16.04 6.48
CA ARG A 181 0.96 -17.34 7.11
C ARG A 181 2.27 -17.99 7.54
N ILE A 182 3.30 -17.97 6.70
CA ILE A 182 4.63 -18.50 7.05
C ILE A 182 5.17 -17.78 8.30
N ILE A 183 5.05 -16.45 8.32
CA ILE A 183 5.46 -15.64 9.47
C ILE A 183 4.67 -16.07 10.71
N ASN A 184 3.34 -16.18 10.62
CA ASN A 184 2.51 -16.59 11.76
C ASN A 184 2.88 -17.99 12.28
N GLU A 185 3.03 -19.00 11.42
CA GLU A 185 3.41 -20.35 11.86
C GLU A 185 4.79 -20.35 12.54
N ARG A 186 5.76 -19.59 12.02
CA ARG A 186 7.09 -19.46 12.62
C ARG A 186 7.06 -18.73 13.96
N PHE A 187 6.37 -17.60 14.05
CA PHE A 187 6.32 -16.81 15.28
C PHE A 187 5.45 -17.46 16.36
N GLN A 188 4.40 -18.17 16.01
CA GLN A 188 3.67 -19.02 16.96
C GLN A 188 4.61 -20.03 17.63
N SER A 189 5.59 -20.55 16.88
CA SER A 189 6.59 -21.47 17.44
C SER A 189 7.63 -20.80 18.35
N LEU A 190 7.85 -19.48 18.25
CA LEU A 190 8.82 -18.71 19.06
C LEU A 190 8.17 -17.88 20.18
N GLY A 191 6.84 -17.73 20.18
CA GLY A 191 6.09 -16.89 21.11
C GLY A 191 6.37 -17.16 22.60
N PRO A 192 6.40 -18.42 23.07
CA PRO A 192 6.77 -18.75 24.45
C PRO A 192 8.14 -18.24 24.85
N GLU A 193 9.11 -18.46 23.98
CA GLU A 193 10.52 -18.15 24.22
C GLU A 193 10.74 -16.64 24.20
N ILE A 194 10.04 -15.87 23.36
CA ILE A 194 10.13 -14.40 23.37
C ILE A 194 9.77 -13.82 24.75
N VAL A 195 8.80 -14.41 25.45
CA VAL A 195 8.42 -14.01 26.81
C VAL A 195 9.47 -14.48 27.82
N ASP A 196 9.82 -15.77 27.80
CA ASP A 196 10.74 -16.39 28.75
C ASP A 196 12.17 -15.80 28.66
N LEU A 197 12.58 -15.37 27.47
CA LEU A 197 13.88 -14.76 27.18
C LEU A 197 13.89 -13.23 27.43
N GLY A 198 12.78 -12.65 27.89
CA GLY A 198 12.67 -11.22 28.17
C GLY A 198 12.75 -10.32 26.94
N LEU A 199 12.47 -10.86 25.73
CA LEU A 199 12.51 -10.12 24.47
C LEU A 199 11.19 -9.39 24.17
N GLN A 200 10.12 -9.70 24.91
CA GLN A 200 8.80 -9.10 24.69
C GLN A 200 8.77 -7.56 24.85
N PRO A 201 9.36 -6.94 25.90
CA PRO A 201 9.31 -5.47 26.03
C PRO A 201 9.97 -4.70 24.88
N PRO A 202 11.22 -4.99 24.44
CA PRO A 202 11.81 -4.29 23.31
C PRO A 202 11.10 -4.60 21.98
N LEU A 203 10.57 -5.81 21.81
CA LEU A 203 9.76 -6.15 20.64
C LEU A 203 8.47 -5.34 20.57
N GLN A 204 7.73 -5.24 21.67
CA GLN A 204 6.51 -4.43 21.74
C GLN A 204 6.80 -2.94 21.49
N ALA A 205 7.95 -2.43 21.92
CA ALA A 205 8.37 -1.07 21.62
C ALA A 205 8.56 -0.84 20.11
N CYS A 206 9.17 -1.78 19.40
CA CYS A 206 9.26 -1.74 17.93
C CYS A 206 7.88 -1.81 17.26
N ILE A 207 7.01 -2.73 17.70
CA ILE A 207 5.65 -2.91 17.15
C ILE A 207 4.85 -1.60 17.27
N ARG A 208 4.89 -0.95 18.43
CA ARG A 208 4.19 0.33 18.66
C ARG A 208 4.67 1.42 17.71
N GLU A 209 5.98 1.58 17.53
CA GLU A 209 6.52 2.62 16.63
C GLU A 209 6.20 2.33 15.15
N VAL A 210 6.26 1.07 14.69
CA VAL A 210 5.87 0.73 13.31
C VAL A 210 4.39 1.05 13.04
N LYS A 211 3.50 0.72 13.97
CA LYS A 211 2.07 1.06 13.86
C LYS A 211 1.83 2.57 13.86
N LEU A 212 2.57 3.31 14.70
CA LEU A 212 2.51 4.77 14.75
C LEU A 212 2.97 5.39 13.42
N LEU A 213 4.11 4.94 12.88
CA LEU A 213 4.61 5.35 11.56
C LEU A 213 3.57 5.12 10.47
N ALA A 214 2.93 3.95 10.45
CA ALA A 214 1.90 3.61 9.47
C ALA A 214 0.68 4.54 9.54
N ARG A 215 0.26 4.88 10.75
CA ARG A 215 -0.84 5.83 10.97
C ARG A 215 -0.46 7.24 10.53
N LEU A 216 0.70 7.75 10.94
CA LEU A 216 1.18 9.08 10.54
C LEU A 216 1.36 9.18 9.02
N LYS A 217 1.93 8.16 8.38
CA LYS A 217 2.10 8.13 6.92
C LYS A 217 0.78 8.09 6.16
N ARG A 218 -0.25 7.41 6.70
CA ARG A 218 -1.62 7.47 6.15
C ARG A 218 -2.22 8.87 6.25
N MET A 219 -2.04 9.55 7.39
CA MET A 219 -2.49 10.94 7.55
C MET A 219 -1.77 11.87 6.58
N HIS A 220 -0.45 11.72 6.44
CA HIS A 220 0.38 12.46 5.49
C HIS A 220 -0.07 12.23 4.03
N ASP A 221 -0.35 10.99 3.62
CA ASP A 221 -0.86 10.65 2.27
C ASP A 221 -2.22 11.30 1.99
N ILE A 222 -3.14 11.29 2.97
CA ILE A 222 -4.44 11.96 2.86
C ILE A 222 -4.27 13.47 2.64
N LEU A 223 -3.38 14.11 3.40
CA LEU A 223 -3.08 15.53 3.24
C LEU A 223 -2.48 15.82 1.86
N HIS A 224 -1.59 14.94 1.38
CA HIS A 224 -1.03 15.03 0.03
C HIS A 224 -2.12 14.96 -1.04
N ARG A 225 -3.07 14.03 -0.91
CA ARG A 225 -4.21 13.90 -1.84
C ARG A 225 -5.10 15.14 -1.84
N ILE A 226 -5.41 15.69 -0.66
CA ILE A 226 -6.18 16.94 -0.56
C ILE A 226 -5.46 18.07 -1.30
N ARG A 227 -4.14 18.15 -1.18
CA ARG A 227 -3.33 19.16 -1.87
C ARG A 227 -3.30 18.93 -3.38
N GLN A 228 -3.01 17.71 -3.83
CA GLN A 228 -2.83 17.35 -5.23
C GLN A 228 -4.13 17.41 -6.04
N PHE A 229 -5.25 16.92 -5.47
CA PHE A 229 -6.51 16.78 -6.21
C PHE A 229 -7.56 17.81 -5.82
N GLY A 230 -7.45 18.41 -4.64
CA GLY A 230 -8.33 19.49 -4.18
C GLY A 230 -7.74 20.86 -4.46
N ILE A 231 -6.83 21.30 -3.57
CA ILE A 231 -6.27 22.66 -3.56
C ILE A 231 -5.66 23.04 -4.90
N ARG A 232 -4.86 22.15 -5.49
CA ARG A 232 -4.18 22.44 -6.75
C ARG A 232 -5.16 22.62 -7.91
N SER A 233 -6.16 21.75 -8.05
CA SER A 233 -7.21 21.92 -9.06
C SER A 233 -7.99 23.22 -8.84
N TRP A 234 -8.25 23.58 -7.58
CA TRP A 234 -8.91 24.84 -7.25
C TRP A 234 -8.08 26.08 -7.63
N ARG A 235 -6.77 26.04 -7.42
CA ARG A 235 -5.84 27.13 -7.83
C ARG A 235 -5.67 27.19 -9.35
N GLU A 236 -5.25 26.08 -9.96
CA GLU A 236 -4.85 26.02 -11.38
C GLU A 236 -6.03 26.08 -12.34
N GLU A 237 -7.21 25.64 -11.94
CA GLU A 237 -8.37 25.56 -12.84
C GLU A 237 -9.43 26.60 -12.47
N LEU A 238 -9.92 26.58 -11.23
CA LEU A 238 -11.03 27.47 -10.85
C LEU A 238 -10.56 28.92 -10.65
N ALA A 239 -9.59 29.17 -9.77
CA ALA A 239 -9.12 30.53 -9.50
C ALA A 239 -8.49 31.17 -10.75
N ALA A 240 -7.68 30.42 -11.50
CA ALA A 240 -7.02 30.91 -12.71
C ALA A 240 -8.00 31.24 -13.85
N SER A 241 -9.11 30.51 -13.97
CA SER A 241 -10.12 30.78 -15.01
C SER A 241 -11.22 31.75 -14.58
N TRP A 242 -11.25 32.17 -13.31
CA TRP A 242 -12.27 33.09 -12.79
C TRP A 242 -11.99 34.52 -13.27
N PRO A 243 -12.87 35.15 -14.06
CA PRO A 243 -12.71 36.54 -14.47
C PRO A 243 -12.79 37.49 -13.27
N ASP A 244 -12.15 38.66 -13.37
CA ASP A 244 -12.20 39.65 -12.28
C ASP A 244 -13.62 40.23 -12.12
N ASP A 245 -14.32 40.43 -13.24
CA ASP A 245 -15.72 40.85 -13.29
C ASP A 245 -16.60 39.69 -13.81
N GLY A 246 -17.10 38.87 -12.89
CA GLY A 246 -18.13 37.87 -13.20
C GLY A 246 -17.98 36.53 -12.50
N ASP A 247 -18.76 35.57 -12.98
CA ASP A 247 -18.75 34.19 -12.48
C ASP A 247 -17.68 33.36 -13.20
N PRO A 248 -17.09 32.35 -12.54
CA PRO A 248 -16.15 31.45 -13.17
C PRO A 248 -16.87 30.54 -14.19
N PRO A 249 -16.14 29.95 -15.15
CA PRO A 249 -16.72 29.01 -16.10
C PRO A 249 -17.49 27.88 -15.40
N ILE A 250 -18.68 27.53 -15.90
CA ILE A 250 -19.56 26.49 -15.31
C ILE A 250 -18.80 25.16 -15.13
N GLN A 251 -17.90 24.81 -16.06
CA GLN A 251 -17.08 23.59 -15.96
C GLN A 251 -16.15 23.61 -14.74
N ALA A 252 -15.54 24.76 -14.44
CA ALA A 252 -14.67 24.92 -13.27
C ALA A 252 -15.48 24.90 -11.97
N GLN A 253 -16.68 25.49 -11.96
CA GLN A 253 -17.62 25.39 -10.84
C GLN A 253 -18.01 23.93 -10.56
N TYR A 254 -18.32 23.18 -11.61
CA TYR A 254 -18.70 21.77 -11.50
C TYR A 254 -17.58 20.92 -10.90
N LYS A 255 -16.34 21.08 -11.38
CA LYS A 255 -15.17 20.40 -10.82
C LYS A 255 -14.96 20.72 -9.34
N TYR A 256 -15.10 21.99 -8.95
CA TYR A 256 -15.04 22.39 -7.55
C TYR A 256 -16.12 21.69 -6.71
N LEU A 257 -17.37 21.71 -7.16
CA LEU A 257 -18.48 21.06 -6.45
C LEU A 257 -18.32 19.54 -6.37
N GLN A 258 -17.75 18.90 -7.40
CA GLN A 258 -17.43 17.48 -7.39
C GLN A 258 -16.32 17.11 -6.41
N GLY A 259 -15.32 17.98 -6.23
CA GLY A 259 -14.20 17.73 -5.31
C GLY A 259 -14.53 17.94 -3.82
N ILE A 260 -15.59 18.69 -3.49
CA ILE A 260 -15.97 18.95 -2.09
C ILE A 260 -16.31 17.65 -1.32
N PRO A 261 -17.19 16.76 -1.83
CA PRO A 261 -17.43 15.45 -1.20
C PRO A 261 -16.16 14.65 -0.97
N ASP A 262 -15.28 14.55 -1.96
CA ASP A 262 -14.03 13.79 -1.85
C ASP A 262 -13.14 14.33 -0.72
N ILE A 263 -13.02 15.66 -0.60
CA ILE A 263 -12.27 16.30 0.50
C ILE A 263 -12.96 16.09 1.85
N ALA A 264 -14.29 16.07 1.89
CA ALA A 264 -15.03 15.78 3.12
C ALA A 264 -14.78 14.36 3.61
N ASP A 265 -14.79 13.37 2.71
CA ASP A 265 -14.49 11.96 3.02
C ASP A 265 -13.04 11.77 3.49
N LEU A 266 -12.10 12.45 2.83
CA LEU A 266 -10.69 12.47 3.24
C LEU A 266 -10.52 13.07 4.65
N ARG A 267 -11.24 14.16 4.97
CA ARG A 267 -11.24 14.77 6.32
C ARG A 267 -11.86 13.85 7.36
N GLY A 268 -12.93 13.13 7.03
CA GLY A 268 -13.53 12.12 7.90
C GLY A 268 -12.54 11.02 8.25
N THR A 269 -11.84 10.48 7.24
CA THR A 269 -10.78 9.48 7.42
C THR A 269 -9.64 10.01 8.29
N LEU A 270 -9.21 11.25 8.05
CA LEU A 270 -8.16 11.91 8.82
C LEU A 270 -8.53 12.06 10.31
N THR A 271 -9.80 12.34 10.59
CA THR A 271 -10.33 12.46 11.96
C THR A 271 -10.18 11.14 12.71
N GLY A 272 -10.65 10.04 12.13
CA GLY A 272 -10.54 8.71 12.77
C GLY A 272 -9.08 8.29 12.99
N LEU A 273 -8.18 8.60 12.06
CA LEU A 273 -6.75 8.32 12.24
C LEU A 273 -6.14 9.14 13.39
N ALA A 274 -6.56 10.39 13.56
CA ALA A 274 -6.00 11.27 14.57
C ALA A 274 -6.47 10.95 16.00
N GLU A 275 -7.72 10.49 16.16
CA GLU A 275 -8.29 10.09 17.45
C GLU A 275 -7.49 8.94 18.10
N ASP A 276 -6.95 8.05 17.27
CA ASP A 276 -6.13 6.92 17.70
C ASP A 276 -4.66 7.26 17.99
N LEU A 277 -4.22 8.51 17.77
CA LEU A 277 -2.84 8.89 18.03
C LEU A 277 -2.56 8.99 19.54
N PRO A 278 -1.38 8.54 20.02
CA PRO A 278 -0.95 8.83 21.38
C PRO A 278 -0.93 10.33 21.65
N GLU A 279 -1.35 10.75 22.85
CA GLU A 279 -1.46 12.17 23.21
C GLU A 279 -0.19 12.99 22.93
N PRO A 280 1.04 12.53 23.28
CA PRO A 280 2.25 13.30 22.99
C PRO A 280 2.49 13.57 21.50
N VAL A 281 2.06 12.63 20.63
CA VAL A 281 2.17 12.77 19.17
C VAL A 281 1.10 13.74 18.68
N ARG A 282 -0.14 13.57 19.16
CA ARG A 282 -1.28 14.42 18.81
C ARG A 282 -1.05 15.89 19.19
N SER A 283 -0.51 16.14 20.38
CA SER A 283 -0.14 17.48 20.85
C SER A 283 1.02 18.09 20.06
N GLY A 284 1.84 17.25 19.43
CA GLY A 284 2.94 17.68 18.55
C GLY A 284 2.50 17.98 17.12
N LEU A 285 1.23 17.74 16.76
CA LEU A 285 0.67 18.10 15.47
C LEU A 285 0.01 19.48 15.53
N PRO A 286 -0.02 20.23 14.41
CA PRO A 286 -0.84 21.43 14.31
C PRO A 286 -2.33 21.16 14.59
N PRO A 287 -3.11 22.19 14.96
CA PRO A 287 -4.52 22.06 15.31
C PRO A 287 -5.38 21.44 14.19
N LEU A 288 -5.58 20.12 14.23
CA LEU A 288 -6.36 19.38 13.24
C LEU A 288 -7.81 19.86 13.15
N GLY A 289 -8.38 20.34 14.26
CA GLY A 289 -9.73 20.90 14.31
C GLY A 289 -9.94 22.08 13.36
N LYS A 290 -8.89 22.81 12.97
CA LYS A 290 -8.99 23.89 11.96
C LYS A 290 -9.25 23.34 10.57
N LEU A 291 -8.62 22.22 10.22
CA LEU A 291 -8.86 21.53 8.97
C LEU A 291 -10.21 20.79 8.98
N ILE A 292 -10.51 20.05 10.06
CA ILE A 292 -11.78 19.30 10.21
C ILE A 292 -12.98 20.24 10.31
N GLY A 293 -12.83 21.44 10.85
CA GLY A 293 -13.90 22.43 10.95
C GLY A 293 -14.04 23.33 9.73
N TYR A 294 -13.18 23.19 8.72
CA TYR A 294 -13.10 24.13 7.60
C TYR A 294 -14.40 24.15 6.80
N ARG A 295 -14.93 25.36 6.56
CA ARG A 295 -16.15 25.58 5.76
C ARG A 295 -15.76 26.24 4.45
N PHE A 296 -16.02 25.55 3.35
CA PHE A 296 -15.74 26.11 2.03
C PHE A 296 -16.79 27.15 1.63
N PRO A 297 -16.38 28.21 0.92
CA PRO A 297 -17.28 29.28 0.49
C PRO A 297 -18.21 28.79 -0.63
N ARG A 298 -19.39 29.40 -0.76
CA ARG A 298 -20.34 29.04 -1.81
C ARG A 298 -19.97 29.70 -3.14
N VAL A 299 -19.45 28.92 -4.08
CA VAL A 299 -19.15 29.36 -5.46
C VAL A 299 -20.43 29.34 -6.31
N PRO A 300 -20.69 30.34 -7.17
CA PRO A 300 -19.86 31.53 -7.38
C PRO A 300 -20.17 32.70 -6.42
N SER A 301 -21.21 32.60 -5.60
CA SER A 301 -21.75 33.69 -4.78
C SER A 301 -20.77 34.38 -3.81
N CYS A 302 -19.67 33.72 -3.43
CA CYS A 302 -18.63 34.31 -2.60
C CYS A 302 -17.74 35.32 -3.33
N GLY A 303 -17.71 35.29 -4.67
CA GLY A 303 -16.76 36.05 -5.47
C GLY A 303 -15.33 35.48 -5.44
N LYS A 304 -14.52 35.89 -6.42
CA LYS A 304 -13.16 35.40 -6.66
C LYS A 304 -12.20 35.64 -5.49
N GLY A 305 -12.20 36.86 -4.94
CA GLY A 305 -11.29 37.24 -3.85
C GLY A 305 -11.46 36.38 -2.60
N ILE A 306 -12.70 36.23 -2.12
CA ILE A 306 -13.03 35.39 -0.95
C ILE A 306 -12.71 33.91 -1.22
N PHE A 307 -12.96 33.44 -2.45
CA PHE A 307 -12.60 32.08 -2.83
C PHE A 307 -11.09 31.81 -2.76
N ILE A 308 -10.27 32.73 -3.30
CA ILE A 308 -8.81 32.62 -3.25
C ILE A 308 -8.33 32.67 -1.81
N GLU A 309 -8.75 33.66 -1.02
CA GLU A 309 -8.36 33.80 0.39
C GLU A 309 -8.71 32.54 1.21
N SER A 310 -9.92 32.00 1.02
CA SER A 310 -10.34 30.77 1.68
C SER A 310 -9.53 29.55 1.22
N THR A 311 -9.23 29.44 -0.08
CA THR A 311 -8.41 28.35 -0.60
C THR A 311 -7.00 28.39 -0.02
N GLU A 312 -6.41 29.59 0.08
CA GLU A 312 -5.08 29.79 0.67
C GLU A 312 -5.04 29.51 2.18
N ASP A 313 -6.05 29.96 2.94
CA ASP A 313 -6.15 29.63 4.37
C ASP A 313 -6.25 28.11 4.57
N PHE A 314 -7.12 27.43 3.81
CA PHE A 314 -7.24 25.97 3.84
C PHE A 314 -5.92 25.28 3.47
N ALA A 315 -5.27 25.73 2.38
CA ALA A 315 -3.99 25.19 1.94
C ALA A 315 -2.90 25.36 3.01
N SER A 316 -2.87 26.48 3.71
CA SER A 316 -1.92 26.71 4.80
C SER A 316 -2.09 25.71 5.95
N TRP A 317 -3.34 25.36 6.30
CA TRP A 317 -3.62 24.35 7.33
C TRP A 317 -3.22 22.95 6.87
N VAL A 318 -3.53 22.59 5.61
CA VAL A 318 -3.09 21.32 5.01
C VAL A 318 -1.57 21.22 5.04
N GLN A 319 -0.85 22.25 4.59
CA GLN A 319 0.61 22.26 4.56
C GLN A 319 1.22 22.14 5.96
N ARG A 320 0.72 22.88 6.95
CA ARG A 320 1.20 22.77 8.34
C ARG A 320 1.06 21.35 8.86
N LEU A 321 -0.13 20.75 8.69
CA LEU A 321 -0.37 19.37 9.11
C LEU A 321 0.49 18.37 8.35
N PHE A 322 0.72 18.60 7.06
CA PHE A 322 1.56 17.77 6.21
C PHE A 322 3.01 17.72 6.72
N THR A 323 3.63 18.88 6.93
CA THR A 323 4.97 19.02 7.55
C THR A 323 4.99 18.48 8.99
N GLY A 324 3.92 18.70 9.76
CA GLY A 324 3.79 18.20 11.13
C GLY A 324 3.77 16.67 11.20
N CYS A 325 3.04 16.01 10.29
CA CYS A 325 3.03 14.56 10.17
C CYS A 325 4.42 14.01 9.81
N ASP A 326 5.11 14.61 8.83
CA ASP A 326 6.49 14.20 8.47
C ASP A 326 7.45 14.35 9.66
N THR A 327 7.37 15.47 10.38
CA THR A 327 8.18 15.68 11.59
C THR A 327 7.95 14.57 12.63
N GLN A 328 6.69 14.22 12.90
CA GLN A 328 6.36 13.13 13.82
C GLN A 328 6.80 11.76 13.29
N MET A 329 6.75 11.54 11.97
CA MET A 329 7.29 10.33 11.34
C MET A 329 8.80 10.24 11.57
N GLY A 330 9.56 11.31 11.36
CA GLY A 330 11.00 11.35 11.64
C GLY A 330 11.31 10.99 13.09
N LEU A 331 10.60 11.59 14.05
CA LEU A 331 10.76 11.29 15.47
C LEU A 331 10.42 9.82 15.81
N SER A 332 9.40 9.26 15.17
CA SER A 332 9.01 7.85 15.35
C SER A 332 10.01 6.90 14.69
N ALA A 333 10.57 7.27 13.54
CA ALA A 333 11.64 6.51 12.87
C ALA A 333 12.90 6.44 13.74
N ASP A 334 13.28 7.55 14.39
CA ASP A 334 14.40 7.61 15.32
C ASP A 334 14.17 6.74 16.56
N ARG A 335 12.95 6.78 17.13
CA ARG A 335 12.54 5.91 18.24
C ARG A 335 12.57 4.44 17.83
N LEU A 336 12.03 4.11 16.66
CA LEU A 336 12.07 2.76 16.10
C LEU A 336 13.51 2.27 15.98
N ASN A 337 14.42 3.10 15.47
CA ASN A 337 15.83 2.74 15.36
C ASN A 337 16.47 2.41 16.73
N ARG A 338 16.21 3.24 17.76
CA ARG A 338 16.69 2.96 19.12
C ARG A 338 16.08 1.68 19.71
N ASN A 339 14.77 1.51 19.56
CA ASN A 339 14.07 0.31 20.03
C ASN A 339 14.59 -0.95 19.32
N TYR A 340 14.88 -0.86 18.02
CA TYR A 340 15.43 -1.94 17.23
C TYR A 340 16.85 -2.32 17.67
N VAL A 341 17.72 -1.33 17.95
CA VAL A 341 19.05 -1.59 18.52
C VAL A 341 18.92 -2.30 19.86
N SER A 342 18.01 -1.86 20.73
CA SER A 342 17.76 -2.53 22.02
C SER A 342 17.27 -3.96 21.85
N LEU A 343 16.32 -4.22 20.93
CA LEU A 343 15.86 -5.56 20.59
C LEU A 343 16.99 -6.44 20.08
N ARG A 344 17.81 -5.93 19.16
CA ARG A 344 18.94 -6.65 18.57
C ARG A 344 19.97 -7.03 19.62
N ASP A 345 20.32 -6.11 20.51
CA ASP A 345 21.33 -6.33 21.52
C ASP A 345 20.81 -7.30 22.61
N ALA A 346 19.53 -7.21 22.97
CA ALA A 346 18.88 -8.20 23.84
C ALA A 346 18.88 -9.60 23.23
N THR A 347 18.47 -9.73 21.96
CA THR A 347 18.50 -11.01 21.24
C THR A 347 19.92 -11.57 21.15
N ARG A 348 20.93 -10.74 20.86
CA ARG A 348 22.34 -11.18 20.83
C ARG A 348 22.80 -11.69 22.19
N SER A 349 22.48 -10.98 23.27
CA SER A 349 22.83 -11.41 24.63
C SER A 349 22.21 -12.77 24.98
N VAL A 350 20.99 -13.05 24.51
CA VAL A 350 20.32 -14.34 24.72
C VAL A 350 21.05 -15.47 23.97
N LEU A 351 21.40 -15.22 22.70
CA LEU A 351 22.13 -16.17 21.86
C LEU A 351 23.52 -16.48 22.43
N GLU A 352 24.26 -15.46 22.88
CA GLU A 352 25.61 -15.63 23.45
C GLU A 352 25.62 -16.45 24.75
N ARG A 353 24.57 -16.33 25.56
CA ARG A 353 24.41 -17.10 26.81
C ARG A 353 23.96 -18.54 26.58
N LYS A 354 23.68 -18.94 25.33
CA LYS A 354 23.15 -20.27 24.97
C LYS A 354 21.92 -20.67 25.81
N GLN A 355 21.04 -19.71 26.07
CA GLN A 355 19.81 -19.91 26.85
C GLN A 355 18.68 -20.56 26.03
N VAL A 356 18.98 -21.03 24.82
CA VAL A 356 18.01 -21.44 23.82
C VAL A 356 18.48 -22.74 23.18
N ALA A 357 17.55 -23.65 22.85
CA ALA A 357 17.87 -24.89 22.12
C ALA A 357 18.45 -24.58 20.74
N ALA A 358 19.30 -25.45 20.19
CA ALA A 358 20.08 -25.16 18.98
C ALA A 358 19.23 -24.87 17.72
N ASP A 359 18.12 -25.58 17.54
CA ASP A 359 17.15 -25.35 16.45
C ASP A 359 16.44 -23.99 16.59
N ARG A 360 16.16 -23.58 17.83
CA ARG A 360 15.55 -22.30 18.19
C ARG A 360 16.53 -21.13 18.11
N GLU A 361 17.80 -21.37 18.47
CA GLU A 361 18.90 -20.42 18.31
C GLU A 361 19.06 -20.03 16.84
N GLU A 362 19.06 -21.01 15.94
CA GLU A 362 19.11 -20.77 14.49
C GLU A 362 17.87 -19.99 14.01
N ALA A 363 16.67 -20.34 14.48
CA ALA A 363 15.45 -19.61 14.14
C ALA A 363 15.51 -18.12 14.57
N LEU A 364 16.00 -17.83 15.77
CA LEU A 364 16.18 -16.46 16.27
C LEU A 364 17.25 -15.68 15.47
N ARG A 365 18.38 -16.31 15.11
CA ARG A 365 19.42 -15.69 14.27
C ARG A 365 18.89 -15.32 12.89
N ILE A 366 18.14 -16.23 12.29
CA ILE A 366 17.48 -16.02 11.00
C ILE A 366 16.55 -14.82 11.07
N GLU A 367 15.70 -14.77 12.09
CA GLU A 367 14.72 -13.70 12.23
C GLU A 367 15.38 -12.35 12.54
N LEU A 368 16.48 -12.36 13.31
CA LEU A 368 17.26 -11.16 13.59
C LEU A 368 17.89 -10.58 12.31
N THR A 369 18.51 -11.41 11.47
CA THR A 369 19.08 -10.97 10.19
C THR A 369 18.00 -10.40 9.28
N ARG A 370 16.87 -11.10 9.14
CA ARG A 370 15.74 -10.64 8.33
C ARG A 370 15.15 -9.33 8.84
N SER A 371 15.01 -9.18 10.16
CA SER A 371 14.55 -7.94 10.77
C SER A 371 15.52 -6.79 10.53
N ALA A 372 16.83 -7.06 10.46
CA ALA A 372 17.85 -6.06 10.17
C ALA A 372 17.74 -5.54 8.73
N GLU A 373 17.55 -6.43 7.76
CA GLU A 373 17.35 -6.07 6.36
C GLU A 373 16.11 -5.20 6.18
N ILE A 374 14.98 -5.60 6.79
CA ILE A 374 13.71 -4.86 6.69
C ILE A 374 13.80 -3.51 7.39
N HIS A 375 14.38 -3.47 8.59
CA HIS A 375 14.61 -2.21 9.31
C HIS A 375 15.46 -1.26 8.47
N THR A 376 16.56 -1.76 7.89
CA THR A 376 17.44 -0.96 7.03
C THR A 376 16.70 -0.42 5.79
N ARG A 377 15.89 -1.27 5.14
CA ARG A 377 15.07 -0.85 4.00
C ARG A 377 14.06 0.22 4.40
N LEU A 378 13.34 0.02 5.50
CA LEU A 378 12.35 0.99 6.00
C LEU A 378 13.00 2.34 6.33
N GLN A 379 14.15 2.34 7.01
CA GLN A 379 14.90 3.56 7.32
C GLN A 379 15.36 4.29 6.06
N ARG A 380 15.84 3.55 5.04
CA ARG A 380 16.22 4.15 3.76
C ARG A 380 15.03 4.82 3.05
N VAL A 381 13.89 4.14 3.01
CA VAL A 381 12.68 4.69 2.38
C VAL A 381 12.19 5.94 3.10
N LEU A 382 12.18 5.93 4.44
CA LEU A 382 11.80 7.10 5.24
C LEU A 382 12.80 8.26 5.10
N ALA A 383 14.10 7.97 5.03
CA ALA A 383 15.12 8.99 4.80
C ALA A 383 14.96 9.66 3.43
N ASN A 384 14.80 8.86 2.37
CA ASN A 384 14.54 9.37 1.02
C ASN A 384 13.26 10.23 1.01
N HIS A 385 12.15 9.73 1.58
CA HIS A 385 10.91 10.52 1.69
C HIS A 385 11.13 11.88 2.36
N ARG A 386 11.90 11.91 3.45
CA ARG A 386 12.20 13.14 4.18
C ARG A 386 13.03 14.14 3.37
N GLU A 387 13.99 13.67 2.57
CA GLU A 387 14.76 14.54 1.68
C GLU A 387 13.85 15.18 0.61
N TRP A 388 12.91 14.40 0.04
CA TRP A 388 11.88 14.94 -0.85
C TRP A 388 10.98 15.96 -0.15
N GLN A 389 10.55 15.68 1.08
CA GLN A 389 9.75 16.61 1.88
C GLN A 389 10.50 17.92 2.18
N GLN A 390 11.82 17.86 2.43
CA GLN A 390 12.63 19.06 2.67
C GLN A 390 12.69 19.95 1.44
N VAL A 391 12.97 19.38 0.27
CA VAL A 391 12.96 20.14 -1.00
C VAL A 391 11.57 20.69 -1.28
N HIS A 392 10.53 19.90 -0.98
CA HIS A 392 9.15 20.35 -1.08
C HIS A 392 8.85 21.57 -0.18
N ASP A 393 9.28 21.55 1.09
CA ASP A 393 9.05 22.65 2.02
C ASP A 393 9.83 23.92 1.62
N GLU A 394 11.03 23.75 1.04
CA GLU A 394 11.78 24.86 0.44
C GLU A 394 11.08 25.44 -0.80
N LEU A 395 10.50 24.57 -1.64
CA LEU A 395 9.66 24.99 -2.76
C LEU A 395 8.45 25.78 -2.27
N GLU A 396 7.72 25.31 -1.26
CA GLU A 396 6.61 26.07 -0.65
C GLU A 396 7.09 27.43 -0.09
N ARG A 397 8.26 27.48 0.55
CA ARG A 397 8.83 28.75 1.03
C ARG A 397 9.11 29.73 -0.11
N ILE A 398 9.56 29.22 -1.26
CA ILE A 398 9.73 30.01 -2.49
C ILE A 398 8.36 30.51 -2.97
N ASP A 399 7.35 29.64 -3.04
CA ASP A 399 5.98 29.99 -3.45
C ASP A 399 5.43 31.18 -2.63
N TYR A 400 5.59 31.17 -1.31
CA TYR A 400 5.19 32.30 -0.44
C TYR A 400 6.02 33.58 -0.65
N GLY A 401 7.24 33.45 -1.17
CA GLY A 401 8.15 34.57 -1.43
C GLY A 401 7.97 35.21 -2.82
N ILE A 402 7.17 34.61 -3.71
CA ILE A 402 6.88 35.18 -5.02
C ILE A 402 5.94 36.37 -4.84
N GLU A 403 6.50 37.57 -4.93
CA GLU A 403 5.71 38.81 -4.95
C GLU A 403 4.83 38.84 -6.20
N PRO A 404 3.49 38.97 -6.07
CA PRO A 404 2.61 39.07 -7.23
C PRO A 404 2.93 40.35 -8.03
N ALA A 405 2.68 40.28 -9.34
CA ALA A 405 2.70 41.48 -10.18
C ALA A 405 1.62 42.46 -9.70
N LEU A 406 2.01 43.70 -9.44
CA LEU A 406 1.14 44.80 -9.04
C LEU A 406 0.77 45.63 -10.28
N PRO A 407 -0.46 46.17 -10.33
CA PRO A 407 -0.84 47.14 -11.34
C PRO A 407 0.11 48.34 -11.32
N GLY A 408 0.78 48.61 -12.45
CA GLY A 408 1.72 49.73 -12.59
C GLY A 408 3.21 49.36 -12.48
N ASP A 409 3.55 48.09 -12.29
CA ASP A 409 4.95 47.65 -12.28
C ASP A 409 5.68 47.98 -13.59
N ASN A 410 6.79 48.69 -13.47
CA ASN A 410 7.71 48.94 -14.58
C ASN A 410 8.66 47.75 -14.80
N ASP A 411 9.47 47.82 -15.87
CA ASP A 411 10.44 46.77 -16.20
C ASP A 411 11.51 46.57 -15.10
N ASP A 412 11.87 47.63 -14.37
CA ASP A 412 12.85 47.56 -13.28
C ASP A 412 12.30 46.82 -12.05
N ASP A 413 11.03 47.02 -11.72
CA ASP A 413 10.33 46.31 -10.64
C ASP A 413 10.17 44.83 -10.95
N ARG A 414 9.84 44.50 -12.21
CA ARG A 414 9.86 43.12 -12.71
C ARG A 414 11.26 42.51 -12.62
N ALA A 415 12.29 43.21 -13.11
CA ALA A 415 13.66 42.73 -13.08
C ALA A 415 14.20 42.57 -11.64
N ARG A 416 13.81 43.45 -10.70
CA ARG A 416 14.18 43.34 -9.29
C ARG A 416 13.61 42.08 -8.66
N ARG A 417 12.31 41.82 -8.82
CA ARG A 417 11.67 40.60 -8.30
C ARG A 417 12.27 39.34 -8.91
N GLN A 418 12.51 39.37 -10.23
CA GLN A 418 13.20 38.28 -10.93
C GLN A 418 14.58 37.97 -10.34
N ARG A 419 15.39 39.00 -10.03
CA ARG A 419 16.71 38.82 -9.40
C ARG A 419 16.61 38.35 -7.95
N SER A 420 15.56 38.76 -7.21
CA SER A 420 15.31 38.28 -5.86
C SER A 420 14.98 36.79 -5.88
N PHE A 421 14.01 36.42 -6.73
CA PHE A 421 13.59 35.05 -6.98
C PHE A 421 14.76 34.16 -7.41
N GLY A 422 15.53 34.57 -8.42
CA GLY A 422 16.67 33.79 -8.92
C GLY A 422 17.75 33.49 -7.86
N ARG A 423 17.94 34.39 -6.88
CA ARG A 423 18.85 34.12 -5.75
C ARG A 423 18.28 33.09 -4.78
N THR A 424 16.97 33.14 -4.50
CA THR A 424 16.32 32.19 -3.59
C THR A 424 16.31 30.76 -4.15
N VAL A 425 16.21 30.60 -5.47
CA VAL A 425 16.13 29.26 -6.09
C VAL A 425 17.50 28.66 -6.46
N ALA A 426 18.57 29.47 -6.55
CA ALA A 426 19.92 28.94 -6.84
C ALA A 426 20.37 27.88 -5.83
N ASP A 427 19.98 28.03 -4.57
CA ASP A 427 20.30 27.07 -3.50
C ASP A 427 19.56 25.73 -3.68
N LEU A 428 18.38 25.73 -4.31
CA LEU A 428 17.53 24.54 -4.49
C LEU A 428 18.12 23.51 -5.48
N VAL A 429 18.89 23.99 -6.45
CA VAL A 429 19.42 23.17 -7.54
C VAL A 429 20.67 22.38 -7.10
N ASP A 430 21.54 23.01 -6.29
CA ASP A 430 22.94 22.55 -6.10
C ASP A 430 23.40 22.41 -4.64
N THR A 431 22.55 22.58 -3.61
CA THR A 431 22.99 22.26 -2.24
C THR A 431 23.24 20.76 -2.09
N GLY A 432 24.52 20.42 -1.85
CA GLY A 432 25.06 19.06 -1.87
C GLY A 432 24.18 18.00 -1.20
N GLY A 433 24.11 16.83 -1.84
CA GLY A 433 23.44 15.62 -1.33
C GLY A 433 21.91 15.66 -1.33
N ALA A 434 21.26 16.82 -1.25
CA ALA A 434 19.81 16.95 -1.02
C ALA A 434 19.07 17.85 -2.03
N GLY A 435 19.73 18.39 -3.05
CA GLY A 435 19.07 19.17 -4.11
C GLY A 435 18.23 18.31 -5.07
N VAL A 436 17.41 18.97 -5.92
CA VAL A 436 16.49 18.28 -6.85
C VAL A 436 17.23 17.25 -7.74
N ARG A 437 18.47 17.53 -8.18
CA ARG A 437 19.25 16.58 -9.00
C ARG A 437 19.58 15.29 -8.26
N ALA A 438 19.97 15.37 -6.99
CA ALA A 438 20.29 14.19 -6.17
C ALA A 438 19.04 13.32 -5.96
N LEU A 439 17.90 13.96 -5.70
CA LEU A 439 16.61 13.28 -5.58
C LEU A 439 16.20 12.57 -6.87
N LEU A 440 16.44 13.18 -8.04
CA LEU A 440 16.16 12.54 -9.34
C LEU A 440 17.06 11.31 -9.57
N THR A 441 18.32 11.36 -9.16
CA THR A 441 19.20 10.18 -9.19
C THR A 441 18.65 9.07 -8.29
N ALA A 442 18.29 9.39 -7.04
CA ALA A 442 17.71 8.41 -6.13
C ALA A 442 16.40 7.80 -6.65
N ALA A 443 15.53 8.61 -7.26
CA ALA A 443 14.29 8.12 -7.89
C ALA A 443 14.58 7.24 -9.13
N THR A 444 15.63 7.55 -9.90
CA THR A 444 16.06 6.72 -11.04
C THR A 444 16.57 5.37 -10.58
N ASP A 445 17.38 5.33 -9.53
CA ASP A 445 17.90 4.09 -8.96
C ASP A 445 16.77 3.20 -8.43
N LEU A 446 15.77 3.82 -7.78
CA LEU A 446 14.59 3.12 -7.27
C LEU A 446 13.71 2.58 -8.40
N ALA A 447 13.42 3.38 -9.42
CA ALA A 447 12.67 2.96 -10.60
C ALA A 447 13.37 1.82 -11.36
N THR A 448 14.70 1.86 -11.44
CA THR A 448 15.52 0.82 -12.07
C THR A 448 15.51 -0.48 -11.27
N SER A 449 15.44 -0.38 -9.94
CA SER A 449 15.41 -1.55 -9.04
C SER A 449 14.05 -2.26 -9.02
N HIS A 450 12.96 -1.54 -9.35
CA HIS A 450 11.57 -2.03 -9.30
C HIS A 450 10.75 -1.63 -10.55
N PRO A 451 11.20 -2.01 -11.76
CA PRO A 451 10.60 -1.53 -13.02
C PRO A 451 9.15 -1.98 -13.22
N GLU A 452 8.77 -3.15 -12.68
CA GLU A 452 7.41 -3.70 -12.74
C GLU A 452 6.39 -2.90 -11.91
N ARG A 453 6.85 -2.25 -10.83
CA ARG A 453 5.99 -1.54 -9.89
C ARG A 453 5.89 -0.04 -10.19
N LEU A 454 6.93 0.54 -10.81
CA LEU A 454 7.12 1.97 -10.93
C LEU A 454 7.03 2.45 -12.40
N THR A 455 6.11 1.89 -13.18
CA THR A 455 6.01 2.09 -14.64
C THR A 455 5.82 3.54 -15.09
N LEU A 456 5.20 4.38 -14.25
CA LEU A 456 4.98 5.81 -14.55
C LEU A 456 6.18 6.71 -14.20
N TRP A 457 7.13 6.21 -13.39
CA TRP A 457 8.21 7.03 -12.86
C TRP A 457 9.20 7.52 -13.92
N PRO A 458 9.68 6.70 -14.87
CA PRO A 458 10.67 7.14 -15.84
C PRO A 458 10.23 8.39 -16.62
N GLY A 459 8.96 8.45 -17.04
CA GLY A 459 8.41 9.61 -17.74
C GLY A 459 8.36 10.88 -16.88
N LEU A 460 8.00 10.75 -15.60
CA LEU A 460 7.96 11.88 -14.67
C LEU A 460 9.36 12.34 -14.27
N ILE A 461 10.30 11.43 -13.99
CA ILE A 461 11.70 11.74 -13.72
C ILE A 461 12.31 12.54 -14.88
N LEU A 462 12.11 12.08 -16.12
CA LEU A 462 12.55 12.79 -17.32
C LEU A 462 11.89 14.18 -17.44
N SER A 463 10.61 14.28 -17.11
CA SER A 463 9.87 15.56 -17.14
C SER A 463 10.42 16.55 -16.12
N VAL A 464 10.65 16.13 -14.87
CA VAL A 464 11.25 16.98 -13.83
C VAL A 464 12.66 17.38 -14.22
N GLY A 465 13.49 16.45 -14.72
CA GLY A 465 14.85 16.75 -15.19
C GLY A 465 14.86 17.80 -16.31
N LYS A 466 13.99 17.66 -17.30
CA LYS A 466 13.84 18.64 -18.39
C LYS A 466 13.41 20.02 -17.90
N GLN A 467 12.42 20.08 -17.01
CA GLN A 467 11.98 21.36 -16.45
C GLN A 467 13.02 21.98 -15.54
N LEU A 468 13.79 21.17 -14.81
CA LEU A 468 14.90 21.64 -14.00
C LEU A 468 15.98 22.27 -14.87
N ASP A 469 16.36 21.62 -15.97
CA ASP A 469 17.35 22.20 -16.90
C ASP A 469 16.83 23.48 -17.55
N THR A 470 15.55 23.53 -17.92
CA THR A 470 14.89 24.74 -18.45
C THR A 470 14.91 25.87 -17.42
N PHE A 471 14.59 25.54 -16.16
CA PHE A 471 14.60 26.47 -15.05
C PHE A 471 16.01 27.00 -14.76
N VAL A 472 17.03 26.13 -14.76
CA VAL A 472 18.44 26.52 -14.55
C VAL A 472 18.95 27.44 -15.66
N GLN A 473 18.58 27.17 -16.91
CA GLN A 473 18.97 28.00 -18.06
C GLN A 473 18.27 29.37 -18.05
N SER A 474 17.03 29.42 -17.55
CA SER A 474 16.23 30.63 -17.48
C SER A 474 15.36 30.60 -16.22
N PRO A 475 15.86 31.09 -15.07
CA PRO A 475 15.13 31.03 -13.80
C PRO A 475 14.05 32.09 -13.80
N HIS A 476 12.81 31.73 -14.17
CA HIS A 476 11.63 32.58 -14.18
C HIS A 476 10.43 31.89 -13.54
N VAL A 477 9.41 32.69 -13.19
CA VAL A 477 8.23 32.20 -12.47
C VAL A 477 7.52 31.09 -13.25
N ASP A 478 7.42 31.20 -14.58
CA ASP A 478 6.75 30.16 -15.39
C ASP A 478 7.55 28.86 -15.48
N SER A 479 8.88 28.91 -15.71
CA SER A 479 9.72 27.70 -15.70
C SER A 479 9.75 27.05 -14.31
N TYR A 480 9.69 27.85 -13.25
CA TYR A 480 9.55 27.37 -11.89
C TYR A 480 8.21 26.71 -11.65
N ALA A 481 7.10 27.32 -12.05
CA ALA A 481 5.77 26.75 -11.90
C ALA A 481 5.67 25.40 -12.64
N ALA A 482 6.28 25.29 -13.83
CA ALA A 482 6.38 24.04 -14.57
C ALA A 482 7.22 22.99 -13.81
N LEU A 483 8.40 23.35 -13.32
CA LEU A 483 9.23 22.47 -12.49
C LEU A 483 8.48 22.00 -11.23
N ARG A 484 7.86 22.94 -10.50
CA ARG A 484 7.10 22.71 -9.27
C ARG A 484 6.00 21.69 -9.48
N LYS A 485 5.20 21.88 -10.53
CA LYS A 485 4.13 20.97 -10.95
C LYS A 485 4.63 19.54 -11.15
N HIS A 486 5.68 19.36 -11.94
CA HIS A 486 6.21 18.02 -12.20
C HIS A 486 6.90 17.40 -10.97
N PHE A 487 7.53 18.24 -10.14
CA PHE A 487 8.12 17.80 -8.89
C PHE A 487 7.06 17.26 -7.93
N ASP A 488 5.95 17.98 -7.74
CA ASP A 488 4.84 17.52 -6.89
C ASP A 488 4.22 16.22 -7.40
N ASP A 489 4.06 16.08 -8.72
CA ASP A 489 3.55 14.83 -9.32
C ASP A 489 4.47 13.64 -9.02
N LEU A 490 5.79 13.83 -9.11
CA LEU A 490 6.76 12.79 -8.79
C LEU A 490 6.85 12.53 -7.28
N PHE A 491 6.82 13.58 -6.45
CA PHE A 491 6.83 13.45 -5.00
C PHE A 491 5.61 12.69 -4.49
N PHE A 492 4.44 12.91 -5.10
CA PHE A 492 3.24 12.12 -4.80
C PHE A 492 3.46 10.62 -5.03
N LEU A 493 4.19 10.23 -6.07
CA LEU A 493 4.51 8.81 -6.29
C LEU A 493 5.54 8.26 -5.29
N ILE A 494 6.55 9.05 -4.91
CA ILE A 494 7.50 8.72 -3.83
C ILE A 494 6.73 8.51 -2.51
N ASP A 495 5.72 9.33 -2.27
CA ASP A 495 4.88 9.26 -1.09
C ASP A 495 4.04 7.97 -1.04
N LEU A 496 3.46 7.56 -2.18
CA LEU A 496 2.74 6.29 -2.31
C LEU A 496 3.66 5.08 -2.08
N GLU A 497 4.88 5.08 -2.63
CA GLU A 497 5.87 4.03 -2.42
C GLU A 497 6.27 3.91 -0.94
N THR A 498 6.43 5.07 -0.29
CA THR A 498 6.72 5.15 1.14
C THR A 498 5.58 4.54 1.96
N LEU A 499 4.32 4.87 1.62
CA LEU A 499 3.14 4.29 2.26
C LEU A 499 3.08 2.77 2.10
N GLU A 500 3.40 2.23 0.92
CA GLU A 500 3.41 0.79 0.68
C GLU A 500 4.48 0.07 1.51
N SER A 501 5.68 0.64 1.58
CA SER A 501 6.78 0.13 2.41
C SER A 501 6.41 0.11 3.89
N VAL A 502 5.78 1.17 4.40
CA VAL A 502 5.32 1.25 5.79
C VAL A 502 4.16 0.28 6.07
N LYS A 503 3.21 0.11 5.14
CA LYS A 503 2.12 -0.89 5.25
C LYS A 503 2.68 -2.31 5.32
N THR A 504 3.67 -2.62 4.51
CA THR A 504 4.34 -3.94 4.53
C THR A 504 4.98 -4.20 5.90
N ALA A 505 5.61 -3.19 6.49
CA ALA A 505 6.14 -3.28 7.85
C ALA A 505 5.02 -3.45 8.90
N GLU A 506 3.91 -2.72 8.77
CA GLU A 506 2.74 -2.82 9.65
C GLU A 506 2.11 -4.22 9.62
N ASP A 507 1.89 -4.78 8.44
CA ASP A 507 1.32 -6.12 8.26
C ASP A 507 2.17 -7.19 8.95
N ARG A 508 3.50 -7.06 8.83
CA ARG A 508 4.45 -7.94 9.51
C ARG A 508 4.38 -7.81 11.02
N VAL A 509 4.35 -6.60 11.58
CA VAL A 509 4.25 -6.46 13.05
C VAL A 509 2.89 -6.93 13.59
N ARG A 510 1.81 -6.79 12.81
CA ARG A 510 0.51 -7.41 13.12
C ARG A 510 0.58 -8.94 13.10
N ALA A 511 1.36 -9.52 12.18
CA ALA A 511 1.66 -10.96 12.15
C ALA A 511 2.28 -11.42 13.46
N ILE A 512 3.34 -10.72 13.86
CA ILE A 512 4.11 -11.02 15.06
C ILE A 512 3.22 -10.88 16.29
N GLU A 513 2.48 -9.78 16.40
CA GLU A 513 1.56 -9.54 17.52
C GLU A 513 0.46 -10.60 17.62
N ALA A 514 -0.16 -11.00 16.50
CA ALA A 514 -1.14 -12.07 16.49
C ALA A 514 -0.54 -13.42 16.91
N GLY A 515 0.71 -13.70 16.51
CA GLY A 515 1.46 -14.87 16.96
C GLY A 515 1.72 -14.87 18.47
N LEU A 516 1.94 -13.70 19.07
CA LEU A 516 2.12 -13.53 20.52
C LEU A 516 0.79 -13.66 21.28
N GLN A 517 -0.31 -13.10 20.76
CA GLN A 517 -1.64 -13.07 21.39
C GLN A 517 -2.41 -14.40 21.28
N GLY A 518 -2.15 -15.21 20.25
CA GLY A 518 -2.80 -16.52 20.07
C GLY A 518 -2.58 -17.51 21.23
N ARG A 519 -1.80 -17.13 22.25
CA ARG A 519 -1.62 -17.84 23.51
C ARG A 519 -2.71 -17.52 24.54
N ASP A 520 -3.11 -16.25 24.72
CA ASP A 520 -4.03 -15.86 25.80
C ASP A 520 -5.39 -16.59 25.72
N LEU A 521 -5.86 -16.86 24.49
CA LEU A 521 -7.11 -17.59 24.26
C LEU A 521 -6.98 -19.11 24.50
N ASN A 522 -5.81 -19.70 24.24
CA ASN A 522 -5.60 -21.13 24.42
C ASN A 522 -5.22 -21.51 25.87
N THR A 523 -4.63 -20.60 26.65
CA THR A 523 -4.48 -20.80 28.10
C THR A 523 -5.80 -20.62 28.86
N ALA A 524 -6.68 -19.71 28.43
CA ALA A 524 -8.00 -19.54 29.04
C ALA A 524 -8.97 -20.70 28.72
N ALA A 525 -8.81 -21.36 27.58
CA ALA A 525 -9.61 -22.54 27.20
C ALA A 525 -9.13 -23.86 27.83
N GLY A 526 -7.97 -23.87 28.51
CA GLY A 526 -7.44 -25.02 29.24
C GLY A 526 -7.79 -25.03 30.74
N GLU A 527 -8.46 -23.97 31.23
CA GLU A 527 -8.91 -23.83 32.62
C GLU A 527 -10.45 -23.70 32.76
N LEU A 528 -11.19 -24.04 31.69
CA LEU A 528 -12.64 -24.27 31.67
C LEU A 528 -12.92 -25.69 31.18
#